data_AF-A0A150ILG0-F1
#
_entry.id   AF-A0A150ILG0-F1
#
_cell.length_a   1.000
_cell.length_b   1.000
_cell.length_c   1.000
_cell.angle_alpha   90.00
_cell.angle_beta   90.00
_cell.angle_gamma   90.00
#
_symmetry.space_group_name_H-M   'P 1'
#
loop_
_entity.id
_entity.type
_entity.pdbx_description
1 polymer ?
#
loop_
_entity_poly.entity_id
_entity_poly.type
_entity_poly.pdbx_seq_one_letter_code
_entity_poly.pdbx_strand_id
1 'polypeptide(L)' 'MGLGEEAWKEKYDYGKRWLVESYFSAVKRSYGESVKSRRSDMMVKEAMIKFLLYATVRQIA' A
#
# COMPACT_ATOMS: atom_id res chain seq x y z
N MET A 1 33.18 -9.28 -7.96
CA MET A 1 32.39 -8.28 -8.72
C MET A 1 30.95 -8.36 -8.23
N GLY A 2 30.35 -7.21 -7.88
CA GLY A 2 28.93 -7.16 -7.52
C GLY A 2 28.04 -7.43 -8.73
N LEU A 3 26.78 -7.80 -8.47
CA LEU A 3 25.75 -7.86 -9.51
C LEU A 3 25.58 -6.46 -10.14
N GLY A 4 25.42 -6.40 -11.45
CA GLY A 4 24.97 -5.17 -12.14
C GLY A 4 23.55 -4.81 -11.71
N GLU A 5 23.14 -3.55 -11.89
CA GLU A 5 21.88 -3.00 -11.39
C GLU A 5 20.65 -3.83 -11.80
N GLU A 6 20.54 -4.21 -13.07
CA GLU A 6 19.39 -5.00 -13.56
C GLU A 6 19.37 -6.41 -12.95
N ALA A 7 20.51 -7.09 -12.90
CA ALA A 7 20.62 -8.42 -12.27
C ALA A 7 20.37 -8.36 -10.75
N TRP A 8 20.68 -7.24 -10.10
CA TRP A 8 20.33 -6.99 -8.70
C TRP A 8 18.82 -6.78 -8.54
N LYS A 9 18.19 -5.92 -9.37
CA LYS A 9 16.74 -5.66 -9.33
C LYS A 9 15.94 -6.93 -9.52
N GLU A 10 16.34 -7.77 -10.46
CA GLU A 10 15.71 -9.07 -10.73
C GLU A 10 15.87 -10.00 -9.52
N LYS A 11 17.11 -10.19 -9.02
CA LYS A 11 17.39 -11.08 -7.88
C LYS A 11 16.59 -10.72 -6.63
N TYR A 12 16.35 -9.43 -6.39
CA TYR A 12 15.66 -8.95 -5.19
C TYR A 12 14.22 -8.53 -5.44
N ASP A 13 13.66 -8.80 -6.63
CA ASP A 13 12.31 -8.40 -7.01
C ASP A 13 12.02 -6.91 -6.71
N TYR A 14 12.97 -6.02 -7.00
CA TYR A 14 12.90 -4.62 -6.58
C TYR A 14 11.64 -3.91 -7.12
N GLY A 15 11.11 -4.38 -8.25
CA GLY A 15 9.83 -3.93 -8.81
C GLY A 15 8.63 -4.08 -7.87
N LYS A 16 8.65 -5.04 -6.93
CA LYS A 16 7.57 -5.23 -5.94
C LYS A 16 7.40 -4.03 -5.00
N ARG A 17 8.45 -3.23 -4.79
CA ARG A 17 8.36 -1.98 -4.03
C ARG A 17 7.33 -1.02 -4.62
N TRP A 18 7.36 -0.85 -5.95
CA TRP A 18 6.44 0.06 -6.64
C TRP A 18 5.00 -0.41 -6.58
N LEU A 19 4.75 -1.72 -6.53
CA LEU A 19 3.41 -2.27 -6.32
C LEU A 19 2.84 -1.84 -4.96
N VAL A 20 3.65 -1.89 -3.90
CA VAL A 20 3.25 -1.44 -2.56
C VAL A 20 2.96 0.06 -2.56
N GLU A 21 3.88 0.88 -3.06
CA GLU A 21 3.70 2.34 -3.10
C GLU A 21 2.46 2.75 -3.91
N SER A 22 2.24 2.09 -5.05
CA SER A 22 1.06 2.32 -5.89
C SER A 22 -0.24 1.93 -5.19
N TYR A 23 -0.24 0.83 -4.44
CA TYR A 23 -1.38 0.39 -3.64
C TYR A 23 -1.74 1.41 -2.56
N PHE A 24 -0.74 1.86 -1.78
CA PHE A 24 -0.94 2.92 -0.77
C PHE A 24 -1.45 4.22 -1.39
N SER A 25 -0.87 4.66 -2.52
CA SER A 25 -1.33 5.85 -3.26
C SER A 25 -2.79 5.73 -3.69
N ALA A 26 -3.22 4.55 -4.14
CA ALA A 26 -4.60 4.32 -4.54
C ALA A 26 -5.58 4.39 -3.36
N VAL A 27 -5.29 3.73 -2.24
CA VAL A 27 -6.12 3.81 -1.02
C VAL A 27 -6.28 5.26 -0.56
N LYS A 28 -5.18 6.01 -0.52
CA LYS A 28 -5.16 7.42 -0.12
C LYS A 28 -5.97 8.31 -1.05
N ARG A 29 -5.92 8.07 -2.37
CA ARG A 29 -6.78 8.78 -3.34
C ARG A 29 -8.26 8.43 -3.21
N SER A 30 -8.59 7.18 -2.88
CA SER A 30 -9.97 6.72 -2.75
C SER A 30 -10.64 7.19 -1.46
N TYR A 31 -9.92 7.23 -0.32
CA TYR A 31 -10.51 7.44 1.01
C TYR A 31 -9.88 8.58 1.81
N GLY A 32 -8.95 9.33 1.22
CA GLY A 32 -8.20 10.39 1.88
C GLY A 32 -7.04 9.88 2.74
N GLU A 33 -6.06 10.76 2.99
CA GLU A 33 -4.81 10.43 3.69
C GLU A 33 -4.91 10.47 5.22
N SER A 34 -5.95 11.10 5.76
CA SER A 34 -6.14 11.30 7.20
C SER A 34 -7.20 10.38 7.79
N VAL A 35 -7.09 10.16 9.10
CA VAL A 35 -8.13 9.49 9.91
C VAL A 35 -8.91 10.54 10.70
N LYS A 36 -10.20 10.32 10.91
CA LYS A 36 -11.08 11.24 11.67
C LYS A 36 -11.04 10.95 13.17
N SER A 37 -10.78 9.71 13.57
CA SER A 37 -10.74 9.34 14.98
C SER A 37 -9.70 10.15 15.78
N ARG A 38 -10.06 10.52 17.01
CA ARG A 38 -9.15 11.14 17.99
C ARG A 38 -8.56 10.16 19.01
N ARG A 39 -9.05 8.91 19.00
CA ARG A 39 -8.51 7.82 19.83
C ARG A 39 -7.59 6.96 18.99
N SER A 40 -6.39 6.68 19.49
CA SER A 40 -5.34 5.95 18.77
C SER A 40 -5.77 4.54 18.32
N ASP A 41 -6.46 3.79 19.17
CA ASP A 41 -6.98 2.46 18.84
C ASP A 41 -7.95 2.50 17.65
N MET A 42 -8.81 3.51 17.62
CA MET A 42 -9.77 3.72 16.55
C MET A 42 -9.14 4.33 15.29
N MET A 43 -8.06 5.11 15.40
CA MET A 43 -7.29 5.59 14.24
C MET A 43 -6.70 4.42 13.46
N VAL A 44 -6.11 3.44 14.17
CA VAL A 44 -5.56 2.23 13.55
C VAL A 44 -6.67 1.43 12.88
N LYS A 45 -7.80 1.22 13.56
CA LYS A 45 -8.97 0.53 12.97
C LYS A 45 -9.51 1.23 11.73
N GLU A 46 -9.61 2.55 11.76
CA GLU A 46 -10.06 3.35 10.60
C GLU A 46 -9.11 3.17 9.42
N ALA A 47 -7.80 3.24 9.64
CA ALA A 47 -6.81 2.97 8.60
C ALA A 47 -6.97 1.55 8.03
N MET A 48 -7.06 0.53 8.89
CA MET A 48 -7.26 -0.87 8.47
C MET A 48 -8.52 -1.04 7.61
N ILE A 49 -9.64 -0.42 8.00
CA ILE A 49 -10.90 -0.49 7.25
C ILE A 49 -10.74 0.12 5.86
N LYS A 50 -10.03 1.24 5.70
CA LYS A 50 -9.78 1.84 4.37
C LYS A 50 -9.03 0.87 3.44
N PHE A 51 -8.02 0.18 3.95
CA PHE A 51 -7.27 -0.82 3.17
C PHE A 51 -8.12 -2.06 2.84
N LEU A 52 -8.87 -2.58 3.82
CA LEU A 52 -9.76 -3.72 3.61
C LEU A 52 -10.83 -3.41 2.55
N LEU A 53 -11.48 -2.25 2.67
CA LEU A 53 -12.50 -1.82 1.72
C LEU A 53 -11.94 -1.70 0.30
N TYR A 54 -10.74 -1.12 0.15
CA TYR A 54 -10.08 -1.04 -1.15
C TYR A 54 -9.78 -2.42 -1.74
N ALA A 55 -9.28 -3.35 -0.91
CA ALA A 55 -9.01 -4.72 -1.34
C ALA A 55 -10.29 -5.43 -1.80
N THR A 56 -11.39 -5.30 -1.06
CA THR A 56 -12.69 -5.87 -1.41
C THR A 56 -13.23 -5.29 -2.72
N VAL A 57 -13.22 -3.97 -2.90
CA VAL A 57 -13.68 -3.34 -4.15
C VAL A 57 -12.82 -3.79 -5.34
N ARG A 58 -11.50 -3.88 -5.16
CA ARG A 58 -10.58 -4.35 -6.20
C ARG A 58 -10.82 -5.83 -6.59
N GLN A 59 -11.30 -6.67 -5.67
CA GLN A 59 -11.60 -8.08 -5.96
C GLN A 59 -12.93 -8.26 -6.71
N ILE A 60 -13.84 -7.30 -6.61
CA ILE A 60 -15.17 -7.36 -7.23
C ILE A 60 -15.17 -6.70 -8.62
N ALA A 61 -14.21 -5.82 -8.89
CA ALA A 61 -13.99 -5.15 -10.17
C ALA A 61 -13.10 -5.97 -11.11
#